data_AF-A0A1C5ZNK0-F1
#
_entry.id   AF-A0A1C5ZNK0-F1
#
_cell.length_a   1.000
_cell.length_b   1.000
_cell.length_c   1.000
_cell.angle_alpha   90.00
_cell.angle_beta   90.00
_cell.angle_gamma   90.00
#
_symmetry.space_group_name_H-M   'P 1'
#
loop_
_entity.id
_entity.type
_entity.pdbx_description
1 polymer ?
#
loop_
_entity_poly.entity_id
_entity_poly.type
_entity_poly.pdbx_seq_one_letter_code
_entity_poly.pdbx_strand_id
1 'polypeptide(L)' 'MFPNLDAEMARRKITRAMLAERIHKTPTTLSLKLNGKAPLTLAECIEIKNEVDPECTVDYLFQTEE' A
#
# COMPACT_ATOMS: atom_id res chain seq x y z
N MET A 1 -5.72 -5.62 7.25
CA MET A 1 -5.71 -4.18 6.90
C MET A 1 -4.38 -3.61 7.37
N PHE A 2 -3.85 -2.56 6.75
CA PHE A 2 -2.51 -2.03 7.03
C PHE A 2 -2.60 -0.60 7.59
N PRO A 3 -2.71 -0.43 8.94
CA PRO A 3 -2.97 0.87 9.55
C PRO A 3 -1.87 1.90 9.27
N ASN A 4 -0.61 1.46 9.28
CA ASN A 4 0.54 2.31 9.01
C ASN A 4 0.54 2.82 7.56
N LEU A 5 0.25 1.94 6.60
CA LEU A 5 0.08 2.34 5.20
C LEU A 5 -1.05 3.38 5.03
N ASP A 6 -2.21 3.12 5.64
CA ASP A 6 -3.35 4.05 5.57
C ASP A 6 -2.99 5.41 6.21
N ALA A 7 -2.21 5.43 7.30
CA ALA A 7 -1.74 6.65 7.95
C ALA A 7 -0.75 7.44 7.08
N GLU A 8 0.24 6.79 6.46
CA GLU A 8 1.19 7.46 5.56
C GLU A 8 0.53 7.98 4.29
N MET A 9 -0.40 7.21 3.73
CA MET A 9 -1.25 7.66 2.63
C MET A 9 -2.04 8.92 3.00
N ALA A 10 -2.65 8.95 4.19
CA ALA A 10 -3.40 10.11 4.67
C ALA A 10 -2.50 11.34 4.88
N ARG A 11 -1.31 11.17 5.48
CA ARG A 11 -0.31 12.24 5.68
C ARG A 11 0.09 12.90 4.36
N ARG A 12 0.19 12.10 3.30
CA ARG A 12 0.66 12.53 1.98
C ARG A 12 -0.47 12.83 1.00
N LYS A 13 -1.72 12.73 1.44
CA LYS A 13 -2.93 12.93 0.61
C LYS A 13 -2.97 11.99 -0.62
N ILE A 14 -2.43 10.79 -0.48
CA ILE A 14 -2.46 9.76 -1.51
C ILE A 14 -3.74 8.95 -1.31
N THR A 15 -4.60 8.93 -2.33
CA THR A 15 -5.78 8.07 -2.32
C THR A 15 -5.45 6.68 -2.83
N ARG A 16 -6.25 5.67 -2.45
CA ARG A 16 -6.11 4.31 -3.00
C ARG A 16 -6.25 4.26 -4.53
N ALA A 17 -7.07 5.15 -5.10
CA ALA A 17 -7.22 5.27 -6.55
C ALA A 17 -5.92 5.77 -7.20
N MET A 18 -5.32 6.82 -6.64
CA MET A 18 -4.03 7.37 -7.12
C MET A 18 -2.90 6.35 -6.96
N LEU A 19 -2.83 5.67 -5.82
CA LEU A 19 -1.82 4.64 -5.60
C LEU A 19 -1.97 3.51 -6.63
N ALA A 20 -3.19 3.03 -6.87
CA ALA A 20 -3.45 2.00 -7.86
C ALA A 20 -3.00 2.42 -9.28
N GLU A 21 -3.31 3.65 -9.69
CA GLU A 21 -2.87 4.21 -10.96
C GLU A 21 -1.34 4.24 -11.08
N ARG A 22 -0.65 4.70 -10.01
CA ARG A 22 0.82 4.79 -9.94
C ARG A 22 1.52 3.44 -10.04
N ILE A 23 0.94 2.38 -9.45
CA ILE A 23 1.49 1.01 -9.52
C ILE A 23 0.91 0.18 -10.68
N HIS A 24 0.24 0.82 -11.64
CA HIS A 24 -0.39 0.16 -12.79
C HIS A 24 -1.37 -0.97 -12.42
N LYS A 25 -2.14 -0.78 -11.35
CA LYS A 25 -3.21 -1.68 -10.90
C LYS A 25 -4.57 -0.98 -10.96
N THR A 26 -5.63 -1.78 -10.98
CA THR A 26 -6.97 -1.23 -10.75
C THR A 26 -7.20 -0.95 -9.26
N PRO A 27 -8.00 0.06 -8.88
CA PRO A 27 -8.36 0.30 -7.48
C PRO A 27 -8.97 -0.93 -6.80
N THR A 28 -9.72 -1.74 -7.56
CA THR A 28 -10.30 -3.00 -7.11
C THR A 28 -9.22 -4.03 -6.78
N THR A 29 -8.24 -4.22 -7.68
CA THR A 29 -7.13 -5.16 -7.46
C THR A 29 -6.30 -4.77 -6.24
N LEU A 30 -5.95 -3.49 -6.11
CA LEU A 30 -5.21 -2.99 -4.93
C LEU A 30 -6.02 -3.22 -3.65
N SER A 31 -7.32 -2.91 -3.67
CA SER A 31 -8.19 -3.15 -2.51
C SER A 31 -8.29 -4.62 -2.13
N LEU A 32 -8.35 -5.55 -3.09
CA LEU A 32 -8.36 -6.99 -2.79
C LEU A 32 -7.06 -7.41 -2.08
N LYS A 33 -5.91 -6.94 -2.56
CA LYS A 33 -4.60 -7.24 -1.97
C LYS A 33 -4.45 -6.64 -0.56
N LEU A 34 -4.77 -5.35 -0.40
CA LEU A 34 -4.65 -4.66 0.90
C LEU A 34 -5.61 -5.20 1.98
N ASN A 35 -6.72 -5.82 1.56
CA ASN A 35 -7.67 -6.48 2.46
C ASN A 35 -7.37 -7.98 2.66
N GLY A 36 -6.25 -8.51 2.15
CA GLY A 36 -5.87 -9.92 2.31
C GLY A 36 -6.70 -10.90 1.47
N LYS A 37 -7.51 -10.42 0.53
CA LYS A 37 -8.29 -11.26 -0.40
C LYS A 37 -7.48 -11.76 -1.60
N ALA A 38 -6.28 -11.23 -1.77
CA ALA A 38 -5.31 -11.64 -2.78
C ALA A 38 -3.89 -11.50 -2.23
N PRO A 39 -2.93 -12.34 -2.66
CA PRO A 39 -1.54 -12.20 -2.23
C PRO A 39 -0.95 -10.89 -2.71
N LEU A 40 -0.21 -10.23 -1.81
CA LEU A 40 0.60 -9.06 -2.10
C LEU A 40 2.07 -9.52 -2.20
N THR A 41 2.70 -9.26 -3.34
CA THR A 41 4.09 -9.67 -3.57
C THR A 41 5.06 -8.65 -2.99
N LEU A 42 6.28 -9.07 -2.64
CA LEU A 42 7.31 -8.16 -2.15
C LEU A 42 7.63 -7.03 -3.16
N ALA A 43 7.60 -7.33 -4.45
CA ALA A 43 7.77 -6.33 -5.50
C ALA A 43 6.69 -5.23 -5.43
N GLU A 44 5.42 -5.62 -5.27
CA GLU A 44 4.32 -4.68 -5.09
C GLU A 44 4.44 -3.90 -3.78
N CYS A 45 4.92 -4.51 -2.70
CA CYS A 45 5.20 -3.80 -1.46
C CYS A 45 6.26 -2.71 -1.64
N ILE A 46 7.32 -2.99 -2.41
CA ILE A 46 8.38 -2.02 -2.70
C ILE A 46 7.85 -0.90 -3.60
N GLU A 47 7.04 -1.21 -4.61
CA GLU A 47 6.40 -0.20 -5.45
C GLU A 47 5.50 0.72 -4.62
N ILE A 48 4.62 0.15 -3.79
CA ILE A 48 3.74 0.92 -2.90
C ILE A 48 4.56 1.76 -1.93
N LYS A 49 5.64 1.21 -1.36
CA LYS A 49 6.55 1.96 -0.49
C LYS A 49 7.11 3.17 -1.23
N ASN A 50 7.65 2.99 -2.44
CA ASN A 50 8.27 4.09 -3.19
C ASN A 50 7.26 5.18 -3.56
N GLU A 51 5.99 4.80 -3.82
CA GLU A 51 4.93 5.77 -4.13
C GLU A 51 4.37 6.47 -2.90
N VAL A 52 4.26 5.76 -1.78
CA VAL A 52 3.77 6.32 -0.52
C VAL A 52 4.88 7.06 0.19
N ASP A 53 5.89 6.36 0.68
CA ASP A 53 7.03 6.92 1.38
C ASP A 53 8.32 6.08 1.23
N PRO A 54 9.29 6.53 0.42
CA PRO A 54 10.60 5.88 0.28
C PRO A 54 11.41 5.78 1.59
N GLU A 55 11.15 6.67 2.56
CA GLU A 55 11.85 6.69 3.85
C GLU A 55 11.30 5.63 4.82
N CYS A 56 10.06 5.19 4.62
CA CYS A 56 9.46 4.14 5.42
C CYS A 56 10.01 2.76 5.04
N THR A 57 9.96 1.81 5.99
CA THR A 57 10.28 0.40 5.72
C THR A 57 9.04 -0.36 5.25
N VAL A 58 9.25 -1.40 4.45
CA VAL A 58 8.16 -2.31 4.05
C VAL A 58 7.55 -2.96 5.28
N ASP A 59 8.37 -3.38 6.25
CA ASP A 59 7.90 -3.99 7.49
C ASP A 59 6.99 -3.05 8.29
N TYR A 60 7.32 -1.74 8.34
CA TYR A 60 6.48 -0.75 9.01
C TYR A 60 5.16 -0.54 8.27
N LEU A 61 5.20 -0.27 6.96
CA LEU A 61 4.00 0.04 6.17
C LEU A 61 2.99 -1.11 6.18
N PHE A 62 3.49 -2.34 6.06
CA PHE A 62 2.69 -3.55 5.98
C PHE A 62 2.57 -4.30 7.31
N GLN A 63 2.92 -3.65 8.43
CA GLN A 63 2.69 -4.20 9.75
C GLN A 63 1.20 -4.44 9.96
N THR A 64 0.85 -5.67 10.32
CA THR A 64 -0.48 -6.03 10.78
C THR A 64 -0.45 -6.12 12.30
N GLU A 65 -1.52 -5.70 12.96
CA GLU A 65 -1.73 -6.01 14.37
C GLU A 65 -1.98 -7.52 14.47
N GLU A 66 -0.95 -8.28 14.84
CA GLU A 66 -1.07 -9.59 15.49
C GLU A 66 -1.12 -9.39 17.01
#